data_AF-R6EEJ3-F1
#
_entry.id   AF-R6EEJ3-F1
#
_cell.length_a   1.000
_cell.length_b   1.000
_cell.length_c   1.000
_cell.angle_alpha   90.00
_cell.angle_beta   90.00
_cell.angle_gamma   90.00
#
_symmetry.space_group_name_H-M   'P 1'
#
loop_
_entity.id
_entity.type
_entity.pdbx_description
1 polymer ?
#
loop_
_entity_poly.entity_id
_entity_poly.type
_entity_poly.pdbx_seq_one_letter_code
_entity_poly.pdbx_strand_id
1 'polypeptide(L)'
;MIQKIKEVTKTSIIQKAGAFALILLSSVLNVYAHNGFIQHCEDIMDVFGFEYNLKLFSRSKDTKSNQSWTKFISSDMIDNPNTFHKQLDQDYEGLYISHSRNHRLLFHWAYEAEPWSAELEQFIREYCETKDRNIESNIRVFKAKIKSEQARRNRLIIQKTEQTFGFAHGGTERVYSHFLASMAYNVHILGDYTSDNKVLTGLYPFDKLVGQFVDELRRLDYSKSKDVVRGITQINHKNIDDRYKADELMLYLKLHIPAFIKKARNGSFKRLLENRGFSFR
;
A
#
# COMPACT_ATOMS: atom_id res chain seq x y z
N MET A 1 27.36 -57.24 -20.92
CA MET A 1 27.71 -56.41 -19.73
C MET A 1 27.34 -54.95 -19.99
N ILE A 2 26.05 -54.59 -20.10
CA ILE A 2 25.58 -53.18 -20.07
C ILE A 2 24.15 -53.18 -19.52
N GLN A 3 24.00 -53.13 -18.19
CA GLN A 3 22.70 -52.85 -17.57
C GLN A 3 22.93 -52.33 -16.14
N LYS A 4 23.53 -51.14 -15.99
CA LYS A 4 23.64 -50.49 -14.67
C LYS A 4 23.94 -48.98 -14.74
N ILE A 5 23.27 -48.23 -15.60
CA ILE A 5 23.30 -46.75 -15.53
C ILE A 5 21.92 -46.21 -15.93
N LYS A 6 20.93 -46.28 -15.03
CA LYS A 6 19.68 -45.51 -15.21
C LYS A 6 18.87 -45.18 -13.95
N GLU A 7 19.43 -45.39 -12.75
CA GLU A 7 18.67 -45.14 -11.50
C GLU A 7 19.23 -44.05 -10.57
N VAL A 8 20.36 -43.42 -10.88
CA VAL A 8 20.94 -42.40 -9.97
C VAL A 8 20.50 -40.96 -10.30
N THR A 9 19.85 -40.72 -11.44
CA THR A 9 19.52 -39.36 -11.90
C THR A 9 18.05 -38.94 -11.76
N LYS A 10 17.19 -39.77 -11.15
CA LYS A 10 15.77 -39.39 -10.88
C LYS A 10 15.56 -38.81 -9.48
N THR A 11 16.45 -39.07 -8.53
CA THR A 11 16.27 -38.71 -7.12
C THR A 11 16.60 -37.23 -6.82
N SER A 12 17.38 -36.56 -7.67
CA SER A 12 17.77 -35.15 -7.42
C SER A 12 16.76 -34.11 -7.92
N ILE A 13 15.83 -34.49 -8.82
CA ILE A 13 14.80 -33.59 -9.35
C ILE A 13 13.56 -33.57 -8.44
N ILE A 14 13.19 -34.73 -7.87
CA ILE A 14 12.01 -34.85 -6.99
C ILE A 14 12.24 -34.13 -5.65
N GLN A 15 13.47 -34.13 -5.12
CA GLN A 15 13.80 -33.38 -3.91
C GLN A 15 13.84 -31.86 -4.11
N LYS A 16 14.13 -31.37 -5.33
CA LYS A 16 14.08 -29.94 -5.65
C LYS A 16 12.65 -29.44 -5.93
N ALA A 17 11.78 -30.30 -6.47
CA ALA A 17 10.36 -30.00 -6.64
C ALA A 17 9.59 -29.98 -5.30
N GLY A 18 9.96 -30.85 -4.35
CA GLY A 18 9.38 -30.89 -3.01
C GLY A 18 9.66 -29.65 -2.17
N ALA A 19 10.85 -29.03 -2.31
CA ALA A 19 11.20 -27.81 -1.60
C ALA A 19 10.47 -26.56 -2.15
N PHE A 20 10.19 -26.51 -3.46
CA PHE A 20 9.40 -25.43 -4.05
C PHE A 20 7.90 -25.54 -3.73
N ALA A 21 7.37 -26.76 -3.62
CA ALA A 21 6.00 -26.97 -3.15
C ALA A 21 5.84 -26.63 -1.66
N LEU A 22 6.85 -26.89 -0.81
CA LEU A 22 6.78 -26.55 0.62
C LEU A 22 6.81 -25.05 0.91
N ILE A 23 7.48 -24.25 0.06
CA ILE A 23 7.47 -22.77 0.17
C ILE A 23 6.14 -22.18 -0.33
N LEU A 24 5.42 -22.88 -1.21
CA LEU A 24 4.07 -22.51 -1.66
C LEU A 24 2.95 -23.02 -0.75
N LEU A 25 3.23 -23.97 0.16
CA LEU A 25 2.24 -24.55 1.08
C LEU A 25 2.23 -23.94 2.49
N SER A 26 3.24 -23.13 2.86
CA SER A 26 3.20 -22.35 4.11
C SER A 26 2.39 -21.06 4.02
N SER A 27 1.87 -20.71 2.84
CA SER A 27 0.94 -19.58 2.64
C SER A 27 -0.54 -19.97 2.75
N VAL A 28 -0.86 -21.23 3.01
CA VAL A 28 -2.24 -21.69 3.18
C VAL A 28 -2.48 -21.93 4.66
N LEU A 29 -2.77 -20.86 5.41
CA LEU A 29 -3.49 -20.86 6.70
C LEU A 29 -3.43 -19.45 7.32
N ASN A 30 -4.33 -18.57 6.89
CA ASN A 30 -4.99 -17.59 7.76
C ASN A 30 -6.23 -17.08 7.03
N VAL A 31 -7.34 -17.76 7.27
CA VAL A 31 -8.68 -17.38 6.81
C VAL A 31 -9.18 -16.29 7.75
N TYR A 32 -9.08 -15.01 7.37
CA TYR A 32 -9.86 -13.83 7.82
C TYR A 32 -9.31 -12.64 7.02
N ALA A 33 -10.12 -11.64 6.65
CA ALA A 33 -9.65 -10.39 6.03
C ALA A 33 -8.30 -9.93 6.63
N HIS A 34 -7.30 -9.54 5.83
CA HIS A 34 -5.96 -9.14 6.30
C HIS A 34 -6.07 -8.15 7.47
N ASN A 35 -6.05 -8.67 8.69
CA ASN A 35 -6.43 -7.92 9.90
C ASN A 35 -5.20 -7.45 10.68
N GLY A 36 -4.00 -7.57 10.10
CA GLY A 36 -2.76 -7.18 10.75
C GLY A 36 -2.01 -6.15 9.92
N PHE A 37 -1.72 -5.00 10.53
CA PHE A 37 -0.77 -4.02 9.98
C PHE A 37 0.58 -4.66 9.60
N ILE A 38 0.93 -5.80 10.23
CA ILE A 38 2.11 -6.60 9.95
C ILE A 38 2.14 -7.09 8.49
N GLN A 39 1.04 -7.62 7.97
CA GLN A 39 0.97 -8.11 6.60
C GLN A 39 1.12 -6.97 5.60
N HIS A 40 0.43 -5.84 5.82
CA HIS A 40 0.63 -4.64 4.99
C HIS A 40 2.08 -4.16 5.03
N CYS A 41 2.73 -4.21 6.20
CA CYS A 41 4.15 -3.89 6.30
C CYS A 41 5.03 -4.87 5.52
N GLU A 42 4.74 -6.17 5.55
CA GLU A 42 5.45 -7.20 4.79
C GLU A 42 5.29 -6.96 3.28
N ASP A 43 4.07 -6.66 2.82
CA ASP A 43 3.79 -6.33 1.42
C ASP A 43 4.60 -5.13 0.96
N ILE A 44 4.65 -4.07 1.76
CA ILE A 44 5.47 -2.89 1.48
C ILE A 44 6.95 -3.27 1.36
N MET A 45 7.48 -4.02 2.34
CA MET A 45 8.89 -4.45 2.35
C MET A 45 9.24 -5.31 1.12
N ASP A 46 8.35 -6.23 0.74
CA ASP A 46 8.55 -7.13 -0.38
C ASP A 46 8.42 -6.40 -1.73
N VAL A 47 7.49 -5.45 -1.88
CA VAL A 47 7.36 -4.62 -3.07
C VAL A 47 8.61 -3.78 -3.30
N PHE A 48 9.18 -3.18 -2.25
CA PHE A 48 10.45 -2.47 -2.38
C PHE A 48 11.67 -3.41 -2.50
N GLY A 49 11.53 -4.67 -2.09
CA GLY A 49 12.59 -5.67 -2.09
C GLY A 49 13.68 -5.38 -1.06
N PHE A 50 13.35 -4.69 0.03
CA PHE A 50 14.31 -4.40 1.09
C PHE A 50 14.63 -5.65 1.92
N GLU A 51 15.88 -5.76 2.35
CA GLU A 51 16.24 -6.67 3.44
C GLU A 51 15.60 -6.21 4.75
N TYR A 52 15.51 -7.13 5.71
CA TYR A 52 14.93 -6.81 7.01
C TYR A 52 15.74 -5.71 7.72
N ASN A 53 15.06 -4.64 8.14
CA ASN A 53 15.64 -3.52 8.84
C ASN A 53 14.61 -2.97 9.85
N LEU A 54 14.99 -2.90 11.13
CA LEU A 54 14.10 -2.45 12.21
C LEU A 54 13.59 -1.01 12.04
N LYS A 55 14.31 -0.16 11.31
CA LYS A 55 13.83 1.20 10.95
C LYS A 55 12.69 1.12 9.97
N LEU A 56 12.72 0.16 9.05
CA LEU A 56 11.72 -0.01 8.02
C LEU A 56 10.52 -0.81 8.54
N PHE A 57 10.78 -1.95 9.18
CA PHE A 57 9.75 -2.88 9.63
C PHE A 57 10.16 -3.60 10.91
N SER A 58 9.23 -3.67 11.86
CA SER A 58 9.31 -4.52 13.05
C SER A 58 8.09 -5.43 13.11
N ARG A 59 8.34 -6.73 13.35
CA ARG A 59 7.28 -7.74 13.57
C ARG A 59 6.62 -7.63 14.95
N SER A 60 7.05 -6.70 15.80
CA SER A 60 6.47 -6.52 17.13
C SER A 60 5.00 -6.15 17.03
N LYS A 61 4.16 -6.93 17.72
CA LYS A 61 2.73 -6.64 17.90
C LYS A 61 2.48 -5.53 18.93
N ASP A 62 3.49 -5.14 19.70
CA ASP A 62 3.39 -3.96 20.56
C ASP A 62 3.42 -2.70 19.70
N THR A 63 2.23 -2.17 19.43
CA THR A 63 2.03 -1.02 18.55
C THR A 63 2.58 0.28 19.14
N LYS A 64 2.81 0.36 20.46
CA LYS A 64 3.33 1.57 21.11
C LYS A 64 4.85 1.70 20.91
N SER A 65 5.57 0.58 21.01
CA SER A 65 7.03 0.56 20.81
C SER A 65 7.45 0.41 19.34
N ASN A 66 6.54 -0.05 18.48
CA ASN A 66 6.83 -0.17 17.05
C ASN A 66 6.79 1.20 16.35
N GLN A 67 7.99 1.74 16.07
CA GLN A 67 8.22 3.04 15.42
C GLN A 67 8.68 2.92 13.96
N SER A 68 8.50 1.73 13.38
CA SER A 68 8.96 1.40 12.04
C SER A 68 8.22 2.22 10.96
N TRP A 69 8.92 2.51 9.87
CA TRP A 69 8.40 3.32 8.77
C TRP A 69 7.15 2.73 8.13
N THR A 70 7.13 1.42 7.85
CA THR A 70 5.97 0.78 7.23
C THR A 70 4.74 0.85 8.13
N LYS A 71 4.86 0.62 9.45
CA LYS A 71 3.75 0.76 10.39
C LYS A 71 3.23 2.19 10.43
N PHE A 72 4.15 3.17 10.44
CA PHE A 72 3.75 4.58 10.46
C PHE A 72 2.87 4.91 9.26
N ILE A 73 3.26 4.46 8.06
CA ILE A 73 2.51 4.67 6.83
C ILE A 73 1.19 3.90 6.81
N SER A 74 1.23 2.59 7.07
CA SER A 74 0.12 1.68 6.82
C SER A 74 -0.86 1.53 7.99
N SER A 75 -0.61 2.21 9.12
CA SER A 75 -1.44 2.06 10.32
C SER A 75 -1.54 3.35 11.11
N ASP A 76 -0.42 3.95 11.54
CA ASP A 76 -0.49 5.13 12.42
C ASP A 76 -1.14 6.35 11.74
N MET A 77 -0.98 6.48 10.42
CA MET A 77 -1.56 7.57 9.62
C MET A 77 -2.96 7.29 9.09
N ILE A 78 -3.41 6.03 9.12
CA ILE A 78 -4.66 5.60 8.47
C ILE A 78 -5.60 5.05 9.53
N ASP A 79 -5.29 3.84 10.03
CA ASP A 79 -6.13 3.04 10.92
C ASP A 79 -6.18 3.55 12.37
N ASN A 80 -5.16 4.29 12.83
CA ASN A 80 -5.09 4.68 14.23
C ASN A 80 -6.09 5.81 14.53
N PRO A 81 -7.06 5.62 15.46
CA PRO A 81 -8.03 6.63 15.84
C PRO A 81 -7.35 7.83 16.50
N ASN A 82 -6.99 8.80 15.67
CA ASN A 82 -6.35 10.04 16.08
C ASN A 82 -7.39 11.07 16.59
N THR A 83 -6.91 12.23 17.03
CA THR A 83 -7.75 13.34 17.49
C THR A 83 -8.75 13.82 16.45
N PHE A 84 -8.44 13.70 15.16
CA PHE A 84 -9.34 14.09 14.07
C PHE A 84 -10.56 13.16 13.96
N HIS A 85 -10.41 11.85 14.15
CA HIS A 85 -11.55 10.92 14.17
C HIS A 85 -12.53 11.27 15.28
N LYS A 86 -12.00 11.50 16.49
CA LYS A 86 -12.80 11.91 17.65
C LYS A 86 -13.50 13.24 17.41
N GLN A 87 -12.82 14.19 16.77
CA GLN A 87 -13.41 15.48 16.43
C GLN A 87 -14.53 15.32 15.38
N LEU A 88 -14.37 14.47 14.37
CA LEU A 88 -15.44 14.20 13.41
C LEU A 88 -16.64 13.49 14.07
N ASP A 89 -16.40 12.52 14.96
CA ASP A 89 -17.48 11.87 15.72
C ASP A 89 -18.25 12.88 16.59
N GLN A 90 -17.58 13.91 17.11
CA GLN A 90 -18.20 15.00 17.87
C GLN A 90 -18.97 15.98 16.97
N ASP A 91 -18.36 16.45 15.89
CA ASP A 91 -18.95 17.43 14.95
C ASP A 91 -20.17 16.83 14.20
N TYR A 92 -20.14 15.52 13.97
CA TYR A 92 -21.11 14.76 13.19
C TYR A 92 -21.67 13.57 13.99
N GLU A 93 -22.24 13.85 15.15
CA GLU A 93 -22.86 12.83 16.01
C GLU A 93 -23.87 11.96 15.23
N GLY A 94 -23.73 10.64 15.37
CA GLY A 94 -24.54 9.64 14.68
C GLY A 94 -24.05 9.26 13.27
N LEU A 95 -22.96 9.85 12.79
CA LEU A 95 -22.31 9.45 11.54
C LEU A 95 -21.41 8.20 11.73
N TYR A 96 -21.12 7.82 12.98
CA TYR A 96 -20.33 6.65 13.37
C TYR A 96 -19.02 6.51 12.57
N ILE A 97 -18.17 7.54 12.63
CA ILE A 97 -16.92 7.62 11.85
C ILE A 97 -15.99 6.46 12.16
N SER A 98 -15.94 6.07 13.43
CA SER A 98 -15.11 4.99 13.93
C SER A 98 -15.57 3.58 13.50
N HIS A 99 -16.74 3.45 12.87
CA HIS A 99 -17.19 2.17 12.31
C HIS A 99 -16.33 1.79 11.10
N SER A 100 -15.88 0.54 10.99
CA SER A 100 -14.90 0.08 9.99
C SER A 100 -15.23 0.47 8.54
N ARG A 101 -16.51 0.33 8.14
CA ARG A 101 -16.98 0.74 6.81
C ARG A 101 -16.83 2.25 6.56
N ASN A 102 -17.18 3.07 7.54
CA ASN A 102 -17.14 4.52 7.41
C ASN A 102 -15.69 5.02 7.46
N HIS A 103 -14.86 4.38 8.29
CA HIS A 103 -13.43 4.63 8.34
C HIS A 103 -12.78 4.45 6.96
N ARG A 104 -13.07 3.34 6.27
CA ARG A 104 -12.59 3.11 4.89
C ARG A 104 -12.99 4.22 3.94
N LEU A 105 -14.30 4.52 3.89
CA LEU A 105 -14.86 5.59 3.07
C LEU A 105 -14.21 6.96 3.30
N LEU A 106 -13.74 7.22 4.53
CA LEU A 106 -13.20 8.52 4.92
C LEU A 106 -11.69 8.61 4.82
N PHE A 107 -10.97 7.50 4.95
CA PHE A 107 -9.52 7.52 5.23
C PHE A 107 -8.67 6.63 4.33
N HIS A 108 -9.25 5.69 3.58
CA HIS A 108 -8.49 4.78 2.70
C HIS A 108 -8.39 5.33 1.28
N TRP A 109 -7.89 6.57 1.16
CA TRP A 109 -7.61 7.27 -0.10
C TRP A 109 -6.15 7.15 -0.46
N ALA A 110 -5.83 6.88 -1.72
CA ALA A 110 -4.44 6.84 -2.19
C ALA A 110 -3.65 8.12 -1.86
N TYR A 111 -2.32 8.02 -1.85
CA TYR A 111 -1.44 9.15 -1.55
C TYR A 111 -1.71 10.33 -2.48
N GLU A 112 -1.85 11.54 -1.93
CA GLU A 112 -2.23 12.77 -2.67
C GLU A 112 -3.54 12.72 -3.48
N ALA A 113 -4.34 11.65 -3.38
CA ALA A 113 -5.66 11.59 -4.00
C ALA A 113 -6.62 12.60 -3.37
N GLU A 114 -7.56 13.09 -4.18
CA GLU A 114 -8.70 13.88 -3.71
C GLU A 114 -9.59 12.99 -2.83
N PRO A 115 -9.75 13.28 -1.54
CA PRO A 115 -10.47 12.41 -0.62
C PRO A 115 -11.99 12.71 -0.65
N TRP A 116 -12.57 12.60 -1.84
CA TRP A 116 -13.99 12.86 -2.09
C TRP A 116 -14.51 11.99 -3.24
N SER A 117 -15.55 11.19 -2.98
CA SER A 117 -16.25 10.38 -3.96
C SER A 117 -17.74 10.72 -3.98
N ALA A 118 -18.44 10.30 -5.03
CA ALA A 118 -19.89 10.38 -5.08
C ALA A 118 -20.56 9.57 -3.95
N GLU A 119 -19.97 8.44 -3.56
CA GLU A 119 -20.45 7.64 -2.41
C GLU A 119 -20.32 8.40 -1.09
N LEU A 120 -19.17 9.04 -0.84
CA LEU A 120 -18.98 9.86 0.36
C LEU A 120 -19.92 11.07 0.35
N GLU A 121 -20.10 11.73 -0.80
CA GLU A 121 -21.04 12.83 -0.91
C GLU A 121 -22.47 12.40 -0.59
N GLN A 122 -22.93 11.31 -1.17
CA GLN A 122 -24.26 10.75 -0.92
C GLN A 122 -24.44 10.39 0.57
N PHE A 123 -23.43 9.76 1.18
CA PHE A 123 -23.44 9.44 2.61
C PHE A 123 -23.61 10.68 3.49
N ILE A 124 -22.92 11.79 3.16
CA ILE A 124 -23.06 13.06 3.90
C ILE A 124 -24.42 13.73 3.61
N ARG A 125 -24.96 13.62 2.39
CA ARG A 125 -26.30 14.13 2.04
C ARG A 125 -27.37 13.47 2.89
N GLU A 126 -27.39 12.13 2.93
CA GLU A 126 -28.34 11.33 3.72
C GLU A 126 -28.26 11.64 5.22
N TYR A 127 -27.05 11.82 5.74
CA TYR A 127 -26.85 12.27 7.11
C TYR A 127 -27.48 13.65 7.36
N CYS A 128 -27.25 14.61 6.47
CA CYS A 128 -27.77 15.96 6.62
C CYS A 128 -29.30 15.98 6.55
N GLU A 129 -29.91 15.22 5.65
CA GLU A 129 -31.37 15.06 5.56
C GLU A 129 -31.94 14.49 6.86
N THR A 130 -31.34 13.42 7.37
CA THR A 130 -31.80 12.75 8.61
C THR A 130 -31.69 13.66 9.85
N LYS A 131 -30.72 14.58 9.85
CA LYS A 131 -30.45 15.50 10.96
C LYS A 131 -31.02 16.90 10.76
N ASP A 132 -31.82 17.12 9.72
CA ASP A 132 -32.37 18.43 9.33
C ASP A 132 -31.30 19.54 9.26
N ARG A 133 -30.16 19.21 8.63
CA ARG A 133 -29.02 20.11 8.45
C ARG A 133 -28.98 20.64 7.03
N ASN A 134 -28.48 21.87 6.85
CA ASN A 134 -28.24 22.42 5.52
C ASN A 134 -27.19 21.59 4.76
N ILE A 135 -27.63 20.91 3.69
CA ILE A 135 -26.83 19.95 2.94
C ILE A 135 -25.58 20.59 2.32
N GLU A 136 -25.76 21.64 1.51
CA GLU A 136 -24.65 22.22 0.72
C GLU A 136 -23.57 22.85 1.60
N SER A 137 -23.96 23.54 2.69
CA SER A 137 -22.99 24.09 3.63
C SER A 137 -22.21 22.99 4.35
N ASN A 138 -22.89 21.91 4.77
CA ASN A 138 -22.24 20.79 5.45
C ASN A 138 -21.29 20.03 4.52
N ILE A 139 -21.68 19.76 3.27
CA ILE A 139 -20.81 19.15 2.26
C ILE A 139 -19.54 19.98 2.10
N ARG A 140 -19.68 21.30 1.91
CA ARG A 140 -18.52 22.20 1.74
C ARG A 140 -17.58 22.15 2.94
N VAL A 141 -18.12 22.23 4.16
CA VAL A 141 -17.32 22.21 5.40
C VAL A 141 -16.66 20.85 5.60
N PHE A 142 -17.40 19.75 5.41
CA PHE A 142 -16.89 18.40 5.58
C PHE A 142 -15.78 18.10 4.57
N LYS A 143 -16.01 18.42 3.29
CA LYS A 143 -15.01 18.27 2.23
C LYS A 143 -13.73 19.03 2.53
N ALA A 144 -13.84 20.27 3.03
CA ALA A 144 -12.66 21.05 3.45
C ALA A 144 -11.89 20.38 4.60
N LYS A 145 -12.59 19.85 5.62
CA LYS A 145 -11.98 19.12 6.74
C LYS A 145 -11.22 17.88 6.27
N ILE A 146 -11.84 17.04 5.45
CA ILE A 146 -11.22 15.80 4.96
C ILE A 146 -10.02 16.09 4.05
N LYS A 147 -10.13 17.06 3.13
CA LYS A 147 -8.99 17.51 2.31
C LYS A 147 -7.81 17.98 3.17
N SER A 148 -8.09 18.78 4.20
CA SER A 148 -7.06 19.28 5.12
C SER A 148 -6.39 18.14 5.89
N GLU A 149 -7.15 17.15 6.34
CA GLU A 149 -6.60 15.98 7.03
C GLU A 149 -5.75 15.11 6.09
N GLN A 150 -6.22 14.84 4.87
CA GLN A 150 -5.43 14.10 3.88
C GLN A 150 -4.11 14.81 3.57
N ALA A 151 -4.14 16.13 3.37
CA ALA A 151 -2.93 16.92 3.16
C ALA A 151 -1.99 16.89 4.38
N ARG A 152 -2.53 16.90 5.60
CA ARG A 152 -1.75 16.76 6.83
C ARG A 152 -1.08 15.38 6.91
N ARG A 153 -1.80 14.30 6.63
CA ARG A 153 -1.27 12.92 6.58
C ARG A 153 -0.17 12.79 5.54
N ASN A 154 -0.40 13.25 4.31
CA ASN A 154 0.60 13.20 3.24
C ASN A 154 1.91 13.90 3.61
N ARG A 155 1.81 15.05 4.29
CA ARG A 155 2.96 15.80 4.83
C ARG A 155 3.70 15.03 5.93
N LEU A 156 2.99 14.40 6.86
CA LEU A 156 3.63 13.59 7.90
C LEU A 156 4.30 12.34 7.33
N ILE A 157 3.66 11.68 6.36
CA ILE A 157 4.20 10.51 5.66
C ILE A 157 5.49 10.86 4.93
N ILE A 158 5.52 11.96 4.17
CA ILE A 158 6.74 12.35 3.47
C ILE A 158 7.85 12.75 4.45
N GLN A 159 7.53 13.47 5.53
CA GLN A 159 8.51 13.81 6.57
C GLN A 159 9.10 12.57 7.25
N LYS A 160 8.27 11.59 7.61
CA LYS A 160 8.75 10.32 8.17
C LYS A 160 9.60 9.54 7.18
N THR A 161 9.26 9.59 5.89
CA THR A 161 10.03 8.94 4.83
C THR A 161 11.40 9.61 4.68
N GLU A 162 11.44 10.94 4.59
CA GLU A 162 12.69 11.72 4.54
C GLU A 162 13.57 11.45 5.76
N GLN A 163 13.00 11.45 6.96
CA GLN A 163 13.70 11.15 8.20
C GLN A 163 14.27 9.72 8.22
N THR A 164 13.47 8.74 7.83
CA THR A 164 13.87 7.32 7.83
C THR A 164 15.04 7.10 6.89
N PHE A 165 14.93 7.58 5.64
CA PHE A 165 15.91 7.33 4.59
C PHE A 165 17.07 8.34 4.56
N GLY A 166 17.00 9.40 5.38
CA GLY A 166 18.00 10.46 5.43
C GLY A 166 18.03 11.32 4.16
N PHE A 167 16.85 11.56 3.57
CA PHE A 167 16.69 12.36 2.36
C PHE A 167 16.46 13.83 2.68
N ALA A 168 17.01 14.70 1.85
CA ALA A 168 16.71 16.13 1.85
C ALA A 168 15.29 16.39 1.32
N HIS A 169 14.67 17.43 1.86
CA HIS A 169 13.32 17.85 1.48
C HIS A 169 13.22 18.39 0.03
N GLY A 170 14.35 18.68 -0.61
CA GLY A 170 14.42 19.33 -1.92
C GLY A 170 15.30 18.57 -2.93
N GLY A 171 15.36 19.12 -4.14
CA GLY A 171 16.20 18.58 -5.22
C GLY A 171 15.79 17.18 -5.68
N THR A 172 16.77 16.40 -6.12
CA THR A 172 16.53 15.04 -6.65
C THR A 172 16.04 14.07 -5.58
N GLU A 173 16.48 14.21 -4.33
CA GLU A 173 16.07 13.32 -3.24
C GLU A 173 14.58 13.44 -2.91
N ARG A 174 13.96 14.60 -3.18
CA ARG A 174 12.50 14.76 -3.08
C ARG A 174 11.73 13.81 -4.00
N VAL A 175 12.26 13.49 -5.18
CA VAL A 175 11.62 12.51 -6.09
C VAL A 175 11.67 11.11 -5.50
N TYR A 176 12.74 10.80 -4.77
CA TYR A 176 12.92 9.50 -4.10
C TYR A 176 12.05 9.37 -2.86
N SER A 177 12.01 10.40 -2.00
CA SER A 177 11.13 10.41 -0.84
C SER A 177 9.66 10.31 -1.27
N HIS A 178 9.27 11.06 -2.31
CA HIS A 178 7.91 11.04 -2.84
C HIS A 178 7.54 9.66 -3.37
N PHE A 179 8.40 9.06 -4.21
CA PHE A 179 8.18 7.70 -4.72
C PHE A 179 8.02 6.67 -3.59
N LEU A 180 8.91 6.66 -2.60
CA LEU A 180 8.82 5.71 -1.48
C LEU A 180 7.55 5.91 -0.65
N ALA A 181 7.22 7.16 -0.31
CA ALA A 181 6.03 7.50 0.45
C ALA A 181 4.74 7.08 -0.27
N SER A 182 4.61 7.51 -1.53
CA SER A 182 3.42 7.28 -2.35
C SER A 182 3.23 5.78 -2.65
N MET A 183 4.29 5.10 -3.11
CA MET A 183 4.23 3.67 -3.38
C MET A 183 3.92 2.86 -2.12
N ALA A 184 4.54 3.14 -0.98
CA ALA A 184 4.28 2.42 0.27
C ALA A 184 2.82 2.55 0.70
N TYR A 185 2.30 3.78 0.65
CA TYR A 185 0.93 4.07 1.03
C TYR A 185 -0.05 3.38 0.07
N ASN A 186 0.19 3.46 -1.23
CA ASN A 186 -0.68 2.83 -2.23
C ASN A 186 -0.64 1.30 -2.19
N VAL A 187 0.51 0.70 -1.86
CA VAL A 187 0.61 -0.76 -1.60
C VAL A 187 -0.26 -1.17 -0.41
N HIS A 188 -0.31 -0.35 0.65
CA HIS A 188 -1.22 -0.63 1.76
C HIS A 188 -2.69 -0.61 1.31
N ILE A 189 -3.11 0.41 0.57
CA ILE A 189 -4.49 0.49 0.04
C ILE A 189 -4.79 -0.68 -0.91
N LEU A 190 -3.81 -1.11 -1.72
CA LEU A 190 -3.95 -2.30 -2.56
C LEU A 190 -4.15 -3.57 -1.72
N GLY A 191 -3.47 -3.67 -0.58
CA GLY A 191 -3.65 -4.77 0.38
C GLY A 191 -5.06 -4.85 0.96
N ASP A 192 -5.84 -3.77 0.97
CA ASP A 192 -7.25 -3.82 1.40
C ASP A 192 -8.16 -4.52 0.37
N TYR A 193 -7.71 -4.66 -0.87
CA TYR A 193 -8.44 -5.29 -1.96
C TYR A 193 -8.17 -6.80 -2.08
N THR A 194 -7.23 -7.39 -1.37
CA THR A 194 -6.90 -8.81 -1.56
C THR A 194 -8.10 -9.74 -1.23
N SER A 195 -8.12 -10.92 -1.86
CA SER A 195 -9.33 -11.77 -1.95
C SER A 195 -9.89 -12.31 -0.63
N ASP A 196 -9.11 -12.28 0.43
CA ASP A 196 -9.50 -12.62 1.80
C ASP A 196 -10.38 -11.54 2.47
N ASN A 197 -10.35 -10.30 1.96
CA ASN A 197 -11.20 -9.21 2.41
C ASN A 197 -12.58 -9.25 1.72
N LYS A 198 -13.64 -9.34 2.53
CA LYS A 198 -15.02 -9.48 2.05
C LYS A 198 -15.77 -8.15 1.93
N VAL A 199 -15.19 -7.03 2.36
CA VAL A 199 -15.87 -5.73 2.44
C VAL A 199 -15.06 -4.67 1.70
N LEU A 200 -15.38 -4.44 0.43
CA LEU A 200 -14.68 -3.43 -0.40
C LEU A 200 -15.35 -2.06 -0.38
N THR A 201 -16.52 -1.95 0.26
CA THR A 201 -17.28 -0.70 0.30
C THR A 201 -16.49 0.40 0.98
N GLY A 202 -16.47 1.59 0.36
CA GLY A 202 -15.71 2.74 0.84
C GLY A 202 -14.21 2.74 0.48
N LEU A 203 -13.69 1.73 -0.22
CA LEU A 203 -12.30 1.77 -0.68
C LEU A 203 -12.12 2.71 -1.88
N TYR A 204 -10.91 3.27 -2.01
CA TYR A 204 -10.54 4.10 -3.14
C TYR A 204 -10.57 3.31 -4.46
N PRO A 205 -11.32 3.76 -5.49
CA PRO A 205 -11.57 2.95 -6.69
C PRO A 205 -10.32 2.31 -7.30
N PHE A 206 -10.37 1.00 -7.55
CA PHE A 206 -9.23 0.20 -7.97
C PHE A 206 -8.52 0.77 -9.21
N ASP A 207 -9.26 1.13 -10.26
CA ASP A 207 -8.69 1.73 -11.47
C ASP A 207 -7.90 3.02 -11.19
N LYS A 208 -8.40 3.83 -10.25
CA LYS A 208 -7.72 5.08 -9.85
C LYS A 208 -6.47 4.77 -9.03
N LEU A 209 -6.51 3.75 -8.18
CA LEU A 209 -5.34 3.26 -7.43
C LEU A 209 -4.25 2.75 -8.38
N VAL A 210 -4.61 1.98 -9.40
CA VAL A 210 -3.72 1.53 -10.47
C VAL A 210 -3.04 2.73 -11.15
N GLY A 211 -3.81 3.78 -11.45
CA GLY A 211 -3.29 5.03 -12.00
C GLY A 211 -2.17 5.63 -11.14
N GLN A 212 -2.32 5.60 -9.82
CA GLN A 212 -1.29 6.13 -8.90
C GLN A 212 0.05 5.37 -9.03
N PHE A 213 0.01 4.04 -9.07
CA PHE A 213 1.24 3.25 -9.29
C PHE A 213 1.93 3.60 -10.62
N VAL A 214 1.14 3.75 -11.68
CA VAL A 214 1.66 4.12 -13.01
C VAL A 214 2.32 5.49 -12.99
N ASP A 215 1.69 6.47 -12.34
CA ASP A 215 2.20 7.83 -12.26
C ASP A 215 3.50 7.91 -11.44
N GLU A 216 3.59 7.19 -10.32
CA GLU A 216 4.81 7.14 -9.50
C GLU A 216 5.99 6.51 -10.24
N LEU A 217 5.75 5.41 -10.94
CA LEU A 217 6.79 4.75 -11.74
C LEU A 217 7.33 5.67 -12.83
N ARG A 218 6.43 6.39 -13.53
CA ARG A 218 6.80 7.34 -14.57
C ARG A 218 7.53 8.56 -14.02
N ARG A 219 7.10 9.06 -12.86
CA ARG A 219 7.73 10.19 -12.16
C ARG A 219 9.15 9.83 -11.68
N LEU A 220 9.33 8.63 -11.15
CA LEU A 220 10.64 8.16 -10.73
C LEU A 220 11.56 7.97 -11.95
N ASP A 221 11.14 7.22 -12.97
CA ASP A 221 11.91 7.01 -14.19
C ASP A 221 11.01 6.57 -15.36
N TYR A 222 10.57 7.53 -16.17
CA TYR A 222 9.70 7.28 -17.33
C TYR A 222 10.29 6.25 -18.32
N SER A 223 11.60 6.31 -18.56
CA SER A 223 12.23 5.47 -19.58
C SER A 223 12.26 4.00 -19.16
N LYS A 224 12.59 3.72 -17.89
CA LYS A 224 12.76 2.37 -17.35
C LYS A 224 11.47 1.75 -16.81
N SER A 225 10.42 2.54 -16.61
CA SER A 225 9.14 2.07 -16.09
C SER A 225 8.22 1.45 -17.14
N LYS A 226 8.48 1.63 -18.44
CA LYS A 226 7.59 1.23 -19.54
C LYS A 226 7.10 -0.22 -19.43
N ASP A 227 8.00 -1.16 -19.14
CA ASP A 227 7.66 -2.58 -19.07
C ASP A 227 6.79 -2.90 -17.86
N VAL A 228 7.14 -2.33 -16.70
CA VAL A 228 6.37 -2.48 -15.45
C VAL A 228 4.98 -1.89 -15.60
N VAL A 229 4.87 -0.67 -16.13
CA VAL A 229 3.60 0.02 -16.38
C VAL A 229 2.72 -0.78 -17.33
N ARG A 230 3.29 -1.38 -18.37
CA ARG A 230 2.56 -2.22 -19.31
C ARG A 230 1.96 -3.46 -18.62
N GLY A 231 2.72 -4.15 -17.77
CA GLY A 231 2.19 -5.30 -17.03
C GLY A 231 1.09 -4.91 -16.04
N ILE A 232 1.26 -3.81 -15.30
CA ILE A 232 0.22 -3.24 -14.43
C ILE A 232 -1.06 -2.95 -15.22
N THR A 233 -0.92 -2.31 -16.38
CA THR A 233 -2.06 -1.96 -17.25
C THR A 233 -2.77 -3.21 -17.78
N GLN A 234 -2.02 -4.25 -18.15
CA GLN A 234 -2.58 -5.53 -18.61
C GLN A 234 -3.40 -6.22 -17.51
N ILE A 235 -2.93 -6.21 -16.26
CA ILE A 235 -3.68 -6.75 -15.12
C ILE A 235 -4.99 -5.96 -14.94
N ASN A 236 -4.93 -4.63 -15.00
CA ASN A 236 -6.12 -3.79 -14.82
C ASN A 236 -7.22 -4.05 -15.88
N HIS A 237 -6.81 -4.32 -17.13
CA HIS A 237 -7.73 -4.59 -18.23
C HIS A 237 -8.35 -6.00 -18.22
N LYS A 238 -7.96 -6.89 -17.30
CA LYS A 238 -8.59 -8.20 -17.18
C LYS A 238 -10.05 -8.05 -16.78
N ASN A 239 -10.93 -8.82 -17.41
CA ASN A 239 -12.35 -8.84 -17.05
C ASN A 239 -12.60 -9.83 -15.89
N ILE A 240 -12.08 -9.51 -14.71
CA ILE A 240 -12.21 -10.28 -13.47
C ILE A 240 -12.51 -9.34 -12.29
N ASP A 241 -12.95 -9.91 -11.16
CA ASP A 241 -13.19 -9.16 -9.90
C ASP A 241 -11.91 -8.44 -9.45
N ASP A 242 -12.07 -7.20 -8.97
CA ASP A 242 -10.95 -6.33 -8.59
C ASP A 242 -10.08 -6.93 -7.48
N ARG A 243 -10.60 -7.84 -6.66
CA ARG A 243 -9.78 -8.53 -5.66
C ARG A 243 -8.77 -9.48 -6.27
N TYR A 244 -9.17 -10.21 -7.30
CA TYR A 244 -8.24 -11.07 -8.03
C TYR A 244 -7.23 -10.24 -8.82
N LYS A 245 -7.64 -9.08 -9.37
CA LYS A 245 -6.69 -8.13 -9.94
C LYS A 245 -5.71 -7.62 -8.90
N ALA A 246 -6.17 -7.34 -7.67
CA ALA A 246 -5.32 -6.86 -6.60
C ALA A 246 -4.30 -7.90 -6.15
N ASP A 247 -4.71 -9.17 -6.01
CA ASP A 247 -3.80 -10.27 -5.71
C ASP A 247 -2.72 -10.42 -6.80
N GLU A 248 -3.13 -10.42 -8.08
CA GLU A 248 -2.20 -10.47 -9.21
C GLU A 248 -1.28 -9.24 -9.28
N LEU A 249 -1.82 -8.05 -9.04
CA LEU A 249 -1.07 -6.80 -9.05
C LEU A 249 -0.05 -6.78 -7.90
N MET A 250 -0.44 -7.18 -6.69
CA MET A 250 0.47 -7.27 -5.55
C MET A 250 1.64 -8.21 -5.85
N LEU A 251 1.35 -9.40 -6.38
CA LEU A 251 2.39 -10.35 -6.80
C LEU A 251 3.30 -9.77 -7.88
N TYR A 252 2.71 -9.11 -8.88
CA TYR A 252 3.45 -8.47 -9.96
C TYR A 252 4.38 -7.36 -9.43
N LEU A 253 3.89 -6.52 -8.52
CA LEU A 253 4.69 -5.46 -7.90
C LEU A 253 5.87 -6.03 -7.12
N LYS A 254 5.65 -7.06 -6.29
CA LYS A 254 6.73 -7.76 -5.55
C LYS A 254 7.81 -8.33 -6.46
N LEU A 255 7.45 -8.80 -7.65
CA LEU A 255 8.39 -9.35 -8.61
C LEU A 255 9.18 -8.28 -9.38
N HIS A 256 8.52 -7.19 -9.78
CA HIS A 256 9.08 -6.26 -10.77
C HIS A 256 9.59 -4.93 -10.19
N ILE A 257 9.01 -4.43 -9.10
CA ILE A 257 9.41 -3.16 -8.49
C ILE A 257 10.83 -3.19 -7.91
N PRO A 258 11.30 -4.26 -7.23
CA PRO A 258 12.67 -4.30 -6.73
C PRO A 258 13.72 -4.15 -7.85
N ALA A 259 13.51 -4.86 -8.96
CA ALA A 259 14.39 -4.78 -10.12
C ALA A 259 14.34 -3.40 -10.80
N PHE A 260 13.16 -2.77 -10.83
CA PHE A 260 13.00 -1.41 -11.33
C PHE A 260 13.78 -0.40 -10.47
N ILE A 261 13.63 -0.43 -9.14
CA ILE A 261 14.35 0.46 -8.21
C ILE A 261 15.87 0.34 -8.39
N LYS A 262 16.37 -0.90 -8.50
CA LYS A 262 17.81 -1.16 -8.71
C LYS A 262 18.34 -0.49 -9.99
N LYS A 263 17.51 -0.32 -11.02
CA LYS A 263 17.88 0.26 -12.33
C LYS A 263 17.50 1.73 -12.48
N ALA A 264 16.49 2.21 -11.75
CA ALA A 264 15.92 3.54 -11.87
C ALA A 264 16.99 4.63 -11.75
N ARG A 265 16.88 5.68 -12.57
CA ARG A 265 17.83 6.80 -12.63
C ARG A 265 19.29 6.32 -12.77
N ASN A 266 19.51 5.31 -13.62
CA ASN A 266 20.84 4.69 -13.83
C ASN A 266 21.48 4.16 -12.54
N GLY A 267 20.64 3.62 -11.65
CA GLY A 267 21.03 3.03 -10.38
C GLY A 267 21.42 4.05 -9.31
N SER A 268 21.25 5.36 -9.56
CA SER A 268 21.56 6.38 -8.53
C SER A 268 20.68 6.23 -7.31
N PHE A 269 19.42 5.85 -7.51
CA PHE A 269 18.48 5.65 -6.40
C PHE A 269 18.91 4.48 -5.49
N LYS A 270 19.25 3.34 -6.09
CA LYS A 270 19.84 2.19 -5.37
C LYS A 270 21.08 2.59 -4.59
N ARG A 271 22.07 3.21 -5.26
CA ARG A 271 23.32 3.62 -4.62
C ARG A 271 23.08 4.55 -3.44
N LEU A 272 22.14 5.50 -3.59
CA LEU A 272 21.79 6.40 -2.50
C LEU A 272 21.22 5.62 -1.31
N LEU A 273 20.26 4.71 -1.52
CA LEU A 273 19.67 3.90 -0.46
C LEU A 273 20.72 3.02 0.25
N GLU A 274 21.59 2.36 -0.51
CA GLU A 274 22.66 1.52 0.04
C GLU A 274 23.66 2.34 0.86
N ASN A 275 24.05 3.53 0.37
CA ASN A 275 24.92 4.45 1.10
C ASN A 275 24.29 4.95 2.41
N ARG A 276 22.96 4.88 2.55
CA ARG A 276 22.21 5.21 3.76
C ARG A 276 21.93 3.99 4.65
N GLY A 277 22.47 2.82 4.29
CA GLY A 277 22.35 1.58 5.06
C GLY A 277 21.10 0.76 4.76
N PHE A 278 20.46 0.94 3.60
CA PHE A 278 19.32 0.14 3.16
C PHE A 278 19.74 -0.84 2.06
N SER A 279 19.72 -2.12 2.41
CA SER A 279 20.06 -3.23 1.51
C SER A 279 18.82 -3.81 0.83
N PHE A 280 19.03 -4.43 -0.33
CA PHE A 280 17.99 -5.11 -1.11
C PHE A 280 18.26 -6.62 -1.16
N ARG A 281 17.17 -7.41 -1.13
CA ARG A 281 17.22 -8.87 -1.35
C ARG A 281 17.61 -9.21 -2.78
#